data_AF-A0A537TPU0-F1
#
_entry.id   AF-A0A537TPU0-F1
#
_cell.length_a   1.000
_cell.length_b   1.000
_cell.length_c   1.000
_cell.angle_alpha   90.00
_cell.angle_beta   90.00
_cell.angle_gamma   90.00
#
_symmetry.space_group_name_H-M   'P 1'
#
loop_
_entity.id
_entity.type
_entity.pdbx_description
1 polymer ?
#
loop_
_entity_poly.entity_id
_entity_poly.type
_entity_poly.pdbx_seq_one_letter_code
_entity_poly.pdbx_strand_id
1 'polypeptide(L)'
;MERRRSREDLVRADKVAPIVPSDPGRDAGRDPAVADLRRPRLLSDASALKAALVRAAVERGFDIVGIARPDSIPQALDRLRQFLAEGAHGEMAWMETTATRRGNPRALWPQVRSVIMLGLNYGPHGDPLKILRRRERGAISVYARGEDYHEIIKPKLKALARWLSVQAGGDARVFVDTAALMEKPLAASAGIGWQGKHTNLVSRQFGSWLFLGAIFTTLDLPPDAPESDHCGTCQACLDVCPTAAFPAPYRLDARRCISYLTIEHKGPIPREFRSAIGNRIFGCDDCLAVCPWNKFAQAGRESKLAARQELTAPRLADLARLDDAAFRKLFSKSPIKRTGRDRFVRNVLIAIGNSGDAALAPEAIRLLDDSSALVRGAAVWALGRLLAAEQLATLATQRRTQHDEPLVAEEWTAALQAAA
;
A
#
# COMPACT_ATOMS: atom_id res chain seq x y z
N MET A 1 -15.44 14.29 -34.70
CA MET A 1 -14.82 15.62 -34.51
C MET A 1 -14.15 15.62 -33.15
N GLU A 2 -12.93 15.08 -33.12
CA GLU A 2 -12.14 14.84 -31.92
C GLU A 2 -11.61 16.14 -31.33
N ARG A 3 -11.61 16.23 -29.99
CA ARG A 3 -10.52 16.88 -29.25
C ARG A 3 -10.08 15.97 -28.12
N ARG A 4 -9.14 15.07 -28.45
CA ARG A 4 -8.18 14.50 -27.50
C ARG A 4 -7.48 15.67 -26.78
N ARG A 5 -7.51 15.68 -25.45
CA ARG A 5 -6.55 16.45 -24.64
C ARG A 5 -5.69 15.44 -23.90
N SER A 6 -4.43 15.33 -24.33
CA SER A 6 -3.38 14.59 -23.62
C SER A 6 -3.14 15.21 -22.24
N ARG A 7 -2.77 14.37 -21.28
CA ARG A 7 -2.41 14.74 -19.90
C ARG A 7 -0.91 14.98 -19.73
N GLU A 8 -0.24 15.41 -20.79
CA GLU A 8 1.11 15.97 -20.74
C GLU A 8 0.93 17.48 -20.71
N ASP A 9 1.03 18.10 -19.52
CA ASP A 9 1.33 19.53 -19.27
C ASP A 9 0.80 20.04 -17.92
N LEU A 10 1.08 19.32 -16.82
CA LEU A 10 0.80 19.84 -15.47
C LEU A 10 1.94 19.56 -14.49
N VAL A 11 3.18 19.93 -14.84
CA VAL A 11 4.17 20.45 -13.88
C VAL A 11 5.13 21.40 -14.61
N ARG A 12 4.97 22.72 -14.46
CA ARG A 12 6.07 23.68 -14.69
C ARG A 12 6.89 23.77 -13.40
N ALA A 13 8.19 23.52 -13.52
CA ALA A 13 9.12 23.30 -12.43
C ALA A 13 9.65 24.60 -11.80
N ASP A 14 8.79 25.54 -11.40
CA ASP A 14 9.27 26.87 -10.97
C ASP A 14 8.22 27.82 -10.35
N LYS A 15 7.03 27.34 -9.92
CA LYS A 15 6.10 28.20 -9.16
C LYS A 15 5.48 27.50 -7.95
N VAL A 16 6.19 27.52 -6.83
CA VAL A 16 5.58 27.54 -5.49
C VAL A 16 5.70 28.97 -4.99
N ALA A 17 4.56 29.69 -4.96
CA ALA A 17 4.51 31.04 -4.41
C ALA A 17 4.70 30.98 -2.87
N PRO A 18 5.52 31.87 -2.28
CA PRO A 18 5.63 31.96 -0.83
C PRO A 18 4.37 32.64 -0.26
N ILE A 19 3.65 31.95 0.62
CA ILE A 19 2.59 32.58 1.42
C ILE A 19 3.21 33.04 2.74
N VAL A 20 3.90 34.19 2.71
CA VAL A 20 4.02 35.15 3.82
C VAL A 20 4.32 36.53 3.20
N PRO A 21 3.64 37.63 3.58
CA PRO A 21 3.98 38.96 3.07
C PRO A 21 5.39 39.37 3.53
N SER A 22 6.14 40.00 2.64
CA SER A 22 7.38 40.71 2.97
C SER A 22 7.07 41.98 3.76
N ASP A 23 7.60 42.09 4.97
CA ASP A 23 7.54 43.30 5.79
C ASP A 23 8.63 44.30 5.32
N PRO A 24 8.29 45.57 4.98
CA PRO A 24 9.28 46.51 4.48
C PRO A 24 10.02 47.17 5.66
N GLY A 25 11.34 47.05 5.63
CA GLY A 25 12.32 47.97 6.24
C GLY A 25 11.96 48.61 7.58
N ARG A 26 12.47 48.04 8.67
CA ARG A 26 12.87 48.82 9.86
C ARG A 26 14.28 48.46 10.26
N ASP A 27 15.17 49.39 9.93
CA ASP A 27 16.50 49.52 10.49
C ASP A 27 16.33 49.97 11.96
N ALA A 28 16.47 49.03 12.89
CA ALA A 28 16.61 49.30 14.31
C ALA A 28 17.44 48.16 14.90
N GLY A 29 18.58 48.53 15.49
CA GLY A 29 19.64 47.63 15.95
C GLY A 29 19.10 46.36 16.61
N ARG A 30 19.44 45.20 16.01
CA ARG A 30 19.26 43.91 16.66
C ARG A 30 20.30 43.78 17.76
N ASP A 31 19.87 44.12 18.97
CA ASP A 31 20.55 43.71 20.19
C ASP A 31 20.69 42.16 20.19
N PRO A 32 21.92 41.60 20.19
CA PRO A 32 22.12 40.15 20.13
C PRO A 32 21.46 39.41 21.30
N ALA A 33 21.13 40.12 22.39
CA ALA A 33 20.44 39.57 23.55
C ALA A 33 18.97 39.19 23.25
N VAL A 34 18.31 39.82 22.27
CA VAL A 34 16.85 39.62 22.04
C VAL A 34 16.56 38.44 21.10
N ALA A 35 17.54 38.02 20.28
CA ALA A 35 17.42 36.84 19.43
C ALA A 35 17.47 35.52 20.23
N ASP A 36 18.05 35.53 21.44
CA ASP A 36 18.16 34.34 22.28
C ASP A 36 16.92 34.10 23.17
N LEU A 37 16.03 35.09 23.30
CA LEU A 37 14.84 35.04 24.16
C LEU A 37 13.62 34.32 23.53
N ARG A 38 13.72 33.81 22.30
CA ARG A 38 12.64 33.06 21.60
C ARG A 38 12.93 31.57 21.42
N ARG A 39 13.77 30.96 22.26
CA ARG A 39 14.01 29.52 22.23
C ARG A 39 13.51 28.89 23.53
N PRO A 40 12.43 28.09 23.53
CA PRO A 40 12.21 27.15 24.61
C PRO A 40 13.34 26.11 24.53
N ARG A 41 14.49 26.38 25.18
CA ARG A 41 15.62 25.43 25.27
C ARG A 41 15.43 24.48 26.45
N LEU A 42 14.26 23.83 26.54
CA LEU A 42 13.94 23.06 27.74
C LEU A 42 14.60 21.67 27.76
N LEU A 43 15.07 21.16 26.61
CA LEU A 43 15.77 19.86 26.52
C LEU A 43 16.98 19.97 25.59
N SER A 44 18.12 20.44 26.12
CA SER A 44 19.41 20.42 25.41
C SER A 44 20.08 19.04 25.46
N ASP A 45 19.70 18.18 26.40
CA ASP A 45 20.12 16.79 26.44
C ASP A 45 19.36 15.97 25.40
N ALA A 46 20.10 15.40 24.45
CA ALA A 46 19.56 14.62 23.36
C ALA A 46 18.87 13.33 23.84
N SER A 47 19.29 12.76 24.97
CA SER A 47 18.65 11.58 25.57
C SER A 47 17.30 11.93 26.19
N ALA A 48 17.23 13.01 26.98
CA ALA A 48 15.97 13.53 27.52
C ALA A 48 14.99 13.95 26.41
N LEU A 49 15.48 14.59 25.34
CA LEU A 49 14.68 14.94 24.18
C LEU A 49 14.11 13.70 23.47
N LYS A 50 14.92 12.66 23.27
CA LYS A 50 14.47 11.38 22.71
C LYS A 50 13.37 10.75 23.58
N ALA A 51 13.55 10.72 24.90
CA ALA A 51 12.53 10.19 25.80
C ALA A 51 11.21 11.00 25.74
N ALA A 52 11.30 12.33 25.65
CA ALA A 52 10.13 13.19 25.48
C ALA A 52 9.45 12.98 24.11
N LEU A 53 10.22 12.80 23.03
CA LEU A 53 9.72 12.50 21.69
C LEU A 53 8.90 11.21 21.68
N VAL A 54 9.39 10.15 22.33
CA VAL A 54 8.68 8.87 22.43
C VAL A 54 7.33 9.06 23.14
N ARG A 55 7.30 9.77 24.28
CA ARG A 55 6.04 10.08 24.98
C ARG A 55 5.07 10.87 24.10
N ALA A 56 5.56 11.93 23.45
CA ALA A 56 4.75 12.76 22.56
C ALA A 56 4.19 11.98 21.35
N ALA A 57 4.94 10.99 20.84
CA ALA A 57 4.47 10.10 19.78
C ALA A 57 3.35 9.16 20.26
N VAL A 58 3.52 8.57 21.45
CA VAL A 58 2.50 7.69 22.07
C VAL A 58 1.20 8.45 22.34
N GLU A 59 1.28 9.67 22.87
CA GLU A 59 0.12 10.56 23.07
C GLU A 59 -0.64 10.87 21.76
N ARG A 60 0.07 10.84 20.62
CA ARG A 60 -0.51 11.04 19.28
C ARG A 60 -1.00 9.75 18.64
N GLY A 61 -0.87 8.62 19.35
CA GLY A 61 -1.37 7.31 18.94
C GLY A 61 -0.41 6.51 18.06
N PHE A 62 0.88 6.80 18.06
CA PHE A 62 1.88 5.86 17.55
C PHE A 62 2.19 4.81 18.63
N ASP A 63 2.45 3.58 18.22
CA ASP A 63 2.64 2.46 19.14
C ASP A 63 4.12 2.11 19.33
N ILE A 64 4.97 2.53 18.38
CA ILE A 64 6.41 2.31 18.44
C ILE A 64 7.15 3.43 17.71
N VAL A 65 8.31 3.79 18.24
CA VAL A 65 9.21 4.82 17.69
C VAL A 65 10.63 4.28 17.72
N GLY A 66 11.38 4.54 16.67
CA GLY A 66 12.82 4.27 16.62
C GLY A 66 13.55 5.37 15.86
N ILE A 67 14.83 5.54 16.13
CA ILE A 67 15.67 6.55 15.48
C ILE A 67 16.81 5.86 14.73
N ALA A 68 16.92 6.12 13.43
CA ALA A 68 18.02 5.66 12.61
C ALA A 68 18.89 6.84 12.12
N ARG A 69 20.13 6.53 11.76
CA ARG A 69 20.96 7.44 10.99
C ARG A 69 20.56 7.43 9.50
N PRO A 70 20.68 8.56 8.78
CA PRO A 70 20.34 8.64 7.35
C PRO A 70 21.06 7.63 6.45
N ASP A 71 22.26 7.20 6.82
CA ASP A 71 23.14 6.29 6.08
C ASP A 71 23.03 4.83 6.54
N SER A 72 22.07 4.51 7.42
CA SER A 72 21.92 3.18 8.04
C SER A 72 21.46 2.05 7.11
N ILE A 73 21.14 2.35 5.84
CA ILE A 73 20.64 1.38 4.86
C ILE A 73 21.52 1.28 3.60
N PRO A 74 22.85 1.05 3.74
CA PRO A 74 23.78 1.19 2.62
C PRO A 74 23.52 0.22 1.46
N GLN A 75 22.89 -0.93 1.70
CA GLN A 75 22.56 -1.90 0.63
C GLN A 75 21.23 -1.64 -0.08
N ALA A 76 20.45 -0.64 0.34
CA ALA A 76 19.09 -0.44 -0.19
C ALA A 76 19.07 -0.09 -1.68
N LEU A 77 19.99 0.76 -2.13
CA LEU A 77 20.06 1.17 -3.54
C LEU A 77 20.42 0.00 -4.45
N ASP A 78 21.41 -0.80 -4.08
CA ASP A 78 21.86 -1.92 -4.92
C ASP A 78 20.83 -3.04 -4.98
N ARG A 79 20.15 -3.33 -3.86
CA ARG A 79 19.00 -4.25 -3.86
C ARG A 79 17.85 -3.73 -4.72
N LEU A 80 17.57 -2.42 -4.70
CA LEU A 80 16.56 -1.83 -5.58
C LEU A 80 16.98 -1.96 -7.04
N ARG A 81 18.24 -1.66 -7.39
CA ARG A 81 18.75 -1.83 -8.76
C ARG A 81 18.61 -3.26 -9.25
N GLN A 82 18.89 -4.25 -8.40
CA GLN A 82 18.67 -5.65 -8.73
C GLN A 82 17.17 -5.93 -9.02
N PHE A 83 16.28 -5.49 -8.13
CA PHE A 83 14.83 -5.65 -8.32
C PHE A 83 14.31 -4.97 -9.60
N LEU A 84 14.88 -3.82 -9.97
CA LEU A 84 14.58 -3.12 -11.22
C LEU A 84 15.12 -3.88 -12.45
N ALA A 85 16.38 -4.33 -12.42
CA ALA A 85 17.02 -5.06 -13.51
C ALA A 85 16.31 -6.39 -13.81
N GLU A 86 15.73 -7.03 -12.80
CA GLU A 86 14.93 -8.25 -12.95
C GLU A 86 13.51 -7.99 -13.49
N GLY A 87 13.13 -6.73 -13.69
CA GLY A 87 11.77 -6.34 -14.08
C GLY A 87 10.71 -6.65 -13.02
N ALA A 88 11.13 -6.98 -11.79
CA ALA A 88 10.26 -7.48 -10.73
C ALA A 88 9.29 -6.43 -10.19
N HIS A 89 9.46 -5.15 -10.57
CA HIS A 89 8.57 -4.03 -10.24
C HIS A 89 7.30 -3.96 -11.10
N GLY A 90 7.20 -4.74 -12.18
CA GLY A 90 6.06 -4.71 -13.09
C GLY A 90 5.82 -3.33 -13.69
N GLU A 91 4.58 -2.84 -13.69
CA GLU A 91 4.18 -1.57 -14.30
C GLU A 91 4.47 -0.34 -13.41
N MET A 92 5.12 -0.52 -12.25
CA MET A 92 5.42 0.56 -11.30
C MET A 92 6.62 1.41 -11.75
N ALA A 93 6.53 2.05 -12.91
CA ALA A 93 7.61 2.85 -13.52
C ALA A 93 8.18 3.95 -12.59
N TRP A 94 7.39 4.43 -11.63
CA TRP A 94 7.86 5.38 -10.61
C TRP A 94 8.97 4.81 -9.72
N MET A 95 9.11 3.48 -9.60
CA MET A 95 10.22 2.88 -8.83
C MET A 95 11.57 3.15 -9.50
N GLU A 96 11.62 3.08 -10.82
CA GLU A 96 12.83 3.35 -11.59
C GLU A 96 13.16 4.85 -11.57
N THR A 97 12.19 5.71 -11.87
CA THR A 97 12.41 7.17 -11.94
C THR A 97 12.74 7.81 -10.58
N THR A 98 12.46 7.11 -9.47
CA THR A 98 12.76 7.59 -8.12
C THR A 98 13.87 6.80 -7.41
N ALA A 99 14.56 5.89 -8.09
CA ALA A 99 15.49 4.94 -7.48
C ALA A 99 16.59 5.62 -6.64
N THR A 100 17.25 6.65 -7.18
CA THR A 100 18.30 7.40 -6.48
C THR A 100 17.80 8.04 -5.19
N ARG A 101 16.56 8.57 -5.20
CA ARG A 101 15.94 9.19 -4.02
C ARG A 101 15.60 8.16 -2.95
N ARG A 102 15.20 6.95 -3.36
CA ARG A 102 14.88 5.82 -2.46
C ARG A 102 16.11 5.23 -1.78
N GLY A 103 17.25 5.23 -2.48
CA GLY A 103 18.47 4.61 -2.00
C GLY A 103 19.10 5.30 -0.79
N ASN A 104 18.86 6.61 -0.60
CA ASN A 104 19.48 7.37 0.48
C ASN A 104 18.58 8.53 0.95
N PRO A 105 18.19 8.58 2.24
CA PRO A 105 17.55 9.74 2.87
C PRO A 105 18.16 11.11 2.53
N ARG A 106 19.50 11.22 2.41
CA ARG A 106 20.17 12.47 2.04
C ARG A 106 19.88 12.92 0.60
N ALA A 107 19.55 12.00 -0.30
CA ALA A 107 19.12 12.34 -1.66
C ALA A 107 17.71 12.99 -1.68
N LEU A 108 16.88 12.73 -0.67
CA LEU A 108 15.61 13.42 -0.48
C LEU A 108 15.76 14.77 0.23
N TRP A 109 16.66 14.83 1.21
CA TRP A 109 16.90 16.04 1.99
C TRP A 109 18.33 16.07 2.53
N PRO A 110 19.26 16.82 1.91
CA PRO A 110 20.67 16.79 2.27
C PRO A 110 20.96 17.13 3.74
N GLN A 111 20.13 17.99 4.34
CA GLN A 111 20.29 18.46 5.72
C GLN A 111 19.87 17.45 6.79
N VAL A 112 19.30 16.29 6.41
CA VAL A 112 18.86 15.28 7.38
C VAL A 112 20.03 14.80 8.24
N ARG A 113 19.82 14.76 9.56
CA ARG A 113 20.79 14.23 10.55
C ARG A 113 20.24 13.02 11.31
N SER A 114 18.92 12.95 11.47
CA SER A 114 18.24 11.81 12.09
C SER A 114 16.95 11.46 11.35
N VAL A 115 16.64 10.17 11.31
CA VAL A 115 15.40 9.62 10.76
C VAL A 115 14.61 8.99 11.89
N ILE A 116 13.50 9.61 12.28
CA ILE A 116 12.59 9.08 13.28
C ILE A 116 11.57 8.22 12.54
N MET A 117 11.60 6.92 12.77
CA MET A 117 10.63 5.96 12.26
C MET A 117 9.53 5.76 13.29
N LEU A 118 8.29 5.65 12.82
CA LEU A 118 7.11 5.46 13.67
C LEU A 118 6.26 4.33 13.13
N GLY A 119 5.72 3.52 14.04
CA GLY A 119 4.76 2.47 13.74
C GLY A 119 3.40 2.80 14.36
N LEU A 120 2.33 2.57 13.59
CA LEU A 120 0.95 2.59 14.09
C LEU A 120 0.32 1.22 13.81
N ASN A 121 -0.14 0.55 14.86
CA ASN A 121 -0.68 -0.80 14.83
C ASN A 121 -2.07 -0.84 14.18
N TYR A 122 -2.24 -1.73 13.22
CA TYR A 122 -3.53 -2.01 12.56
C TYR A 122 -3.94 -3.49 12.66
N GLY A 123 -3.37 -4.23 13.61
CA GLY A 123 -3.60 -5.66 13.79
C GLY A 123 -5.09 -6.04 13.84
N PRO A 124 -5.53 -7.06 13.09
CA PRO A 124 -6.93 -7.48 13.10
C PRO A 124 -7.30 -8.17 14.43
N HIS A 125 -8.55 -8.05 14.85
CA HIS A 125 -9.07 -8.75 16.04
C HIS A 125 -9.18 -10.27 15.90
N GLY A 126 -9.03 -10.82 14.70
CA GLY A 126 -9.11 -12.24 14.46
C GLY A 126 -8.38 -12.64 13.17
N ASP A 127 -8.35 -13.93 12.89
CA ASP A 127 -7.68 -14.49 11.72
C ASP A 127 -8.24 -13.89 10.41
N PRO A 128 -7.46 -13.08 9.67
CA PRO A 128 -7.91 -12.44 8.45
C PRO A 128 -8.11 -13.43 7.30
N LEU A 129 -7.64 -14.68 7.40
CA LEU A 129 -7.76 -15.70 6.35
C LEU A 129 -9.10 -16.45 6.40
N LYS A 130 -9.90 -16.31 7.48
CA LYS A 130 -11.23 -16.95 7.57
C LYS A 130 -12.16 -16.60 6.43
N ILE A 131 -12.05 -15.40 5.87
CA ILE A 131 -12.88 -14.93 4.74
C ILE A 131 -12.63 -15.74 3.45
N LEU A 132 -11.46 -16.36 3.30
CA LEU A 132 -11.11 -17.15 2.11
C LEU A 132 -11.97 -18.41 1.95
N ARG A 133 -12.63 -18.86 3.04
CA ARG A 133 -13.58 -19.98 3.01
C ARG A 133 -14.97 -19.58 2.50
N ARG A 134 -15.29 -18.28 2.46
CA ARG A 134 -16.58 -17.74 2.01
C ARG A 134 -16.47 -17.26 0.57
N ARG A 135 -16.53 -18.23 -0.35
CA ARG A 135 -16.26 -18.03 -1.78
C ARG A 135 -17.24 -17.09 -2.47
N GLU A 136 -18.43 -16.89 -1.91
CA GLU A 136 -19.45 -15.94 -2.35
C GLU A 136 -19.19 -14.48 -1.91
N ARG A 137 -18.13 -14.26 -1.13
CA ARG A 137 -17.77 -12.95 -0.55
C ARG A 137 -16.36 -12.53 -0.95
N GLY A 138 -16.17 -11.23 -1.10
CA GLY A 138 -14.87 -10.64 -1.40
C GLY A 138 -13.99 -10.51 -0.16
N ALA A 139 -12.73 -10.94 -0.28
CA ALA A 139 -11.68 -10.70 0.71
C ALA A 139 -10.94 -9.40 0.37
N ILE A 140 -10.98 -8.45 1.30
CA ILE A 140 -10.23 -7.19 1.25
C ILE A 140 -9.13 -7.28 2.32
N SER A 141 -7.90 -6.91 1.98
CA SER A 141 -6.78 -6.90 2.92
C SER A 141 -7.07 -6.00 4.13
N VAL A 142 -6.63 -6.42 5.32
CA VAL A 142 -6.93 -5.78 6.61
C VAL A 142 -6.65 -4.27 6.58
N TYR A 143 -5.54 -3.85 5.98
CA TYR A 143 -5.12 -2.45 5.96
C TYR A 143 -6.11 -1.53 5.20
N ALA A 144 -6.98 -2.09 4.35
CA ALA A 144 -7.87 -1.35 3.46
C ALA A 144 -9.34 -1.36 3.89
N ARG A 145 -9.68 -1.96 5.04
CA ARG A 145 -11.06 -2.11 5.52
C ARG A 145 -11.61 -0.85 6.22
N GLY A 146 -10.75 0.06 6.65
CA GLY A 146 -11.10 1.31 7.33
C GLY A 146 -11.03 2.56 6.44
N GLU A 147 -10.75 3.70 7.06
CA GLU A 147 -10.30 4.92 6.38
C GLU A 147 -8.85 4.78 5.89
N ASP A 148 -8.48 5.62 4.92
CA ASP A 148 -7.13 5.68 4.36
C ASP A 148 -6.12 6.11 5.42
N TYR A 149 -5.17 5.22 5.71
CA TYR A 149 -4.14 5.43 6.72
C TYR A 149 -3.30 6.69 6.44
N HIS A 150 -3.17 7.12 5.18
CA HIS A 150 -2.48 8.37 4.84
C HIS A 150 -3.12 9.59 5.50
N GLU A 151 -4.46 9.63 5.53
CA GLU A 151 -5.25 10.73 6.11
C GLU A 151 -5.22 10.73 7.64
N ILE A 152 -4.79 9.61 8.25
CA ILE A 152 -4.68 9.45 9.70
C ILE A 152 -3.25 9.71 10.17
N ILE A 153 -2.27 9.08 9.52
CA ILE A 153 -0.87 9.10 9.93
C ILE A 153 -0.23 10.44 9.60
N LYS A 154 -0.49 11.01 8.41
CA LYS A 154 0.17 12.25 7.98
C LYS A 154 -0.12 13.44 8.92
N PRO A 155 -1.37 13.69 9.39
CA PRO A 155 -1.61 14.72 10.40
C PRO A 155 -0.91 14.45 11.74
N LYS A 156 -0.86 13.18 12.21
CA LYS A 156 -0.15 12.80 13.44
C LYS A 156 1.36 13.07 13.32
N LEU A 157 1.97 12.71 12.19
CA LEU A 157 3.38 13.01 11.90
C LEU A 157 3.63 14.51 11.90
N LYS A 158 2.78 15.32 11.23
CA LYS A 158 2.91 16.78 11.23
C LYS A 158 2.78 17.38 12.63
N ALA A 159 1.87 16.86 13.45
CA ALA A 159 1.70 17.31 14.83
C ALA A 159 2.93 16.98 15.69
N LEU A 160 3.54 15.81 15.52
CA LEU A 160 4.75 15.42 16.23
C LEU A 160 5.97 16.23 15.75
N ALA A 161 6.13 16.41 14.44
CA ALA A 161 7.22 17.21 13.86
C ALA A 161 7.19 18.66 14.35
N ARG A 162 6.00 19.29 14.38
CA ARG A 162 5.83 20.65 14.93
C ARG A 162 6.17 20.72 16.41
N TRP A 163 5.71 19.73 17.19
CA TRP A 163 6.05 19.64 18.61
C TRP A 163 7.57 19.56 18.80
N LEU A 164 8.26 18.71 18.02
CA LEU A 164 9.72 18.55 18.09
C LEU A 164 10.44 19.86 17.77
N SER A 165 10.04 20.55 16.70
CA SER A 165 10.61 21.86 16.35
C SER A 165 10.38 22.93 17.43
N VAL A 166 9.26 22.89 18.15
CA VAL A 166 9.01 23.81 19.28
C VAL A 166 9.92 23.49 20.48
N GLN A 167 10.17 22.20 20.76
CA GLN A 167 10.95 21.78 21.93
C GLN A 167 12.47 21.94 21.76
N ALA A 168 12.98 21.74 20.55
CA ALA A 168 14.41 21.64 20.30
C ALA A 168 14.91 22.52 19.14
N GLY A 169 14.02 23.23 18.46
CA GLY A 169 14.33 23.88 17.20
C GLY A 169 14.54 22.87 16.07
N GLY A 170 15.24 23.31 15.02
CA GLY A 170 15.51 22.49 13.85
C GLY A 170 14.29 22.29 12.93
N ASP A 171 14.59 21.80 11.74
CA ASP A 171 13.59 21.57 10.70
C ASP A 171 13.18 20.10 10.68
N ALA A 172 11.99 19.83 10.17
CA ALA A 172 11.49 18.48 10.01
C ALA A 172 10.68 18.30 8.71
N ARG A 173 10.78 17.11 8.10
CA ARG A 173 9.97 16.68 6.95
C ARG A 173 9.32 15.34 7.25
N VAL A 174 8.04 15.20 6.91
CA VAL A 174 7.25 14.00 7.22
C VAL A 174 6.94 13.18 5.98
N PHE A 175 6.95 11.85 6.12
CA PHE A 175 6.75 10.91 5.02
C PHE A 175 5.87 9.74 5.45
N VAL A 176 5.02 9.28 4.53
CA VAL A 176 4.19 8.09 4.67
C VAL A 176 3.93 7.54 3.26
N ASP A 177 4.47 6.34 2.97
CA ASP A 177 4.26 5.47 1.79
C ASP A 177 4.50 6.07 0.40
N THR A 178 3.79 7.15 0.09
CA THR A 178 3.83 7.89 -1.17
C THR A 178 5.19 8.55 -1.47
N ALA A 179 6.08 8.65 -0.49
CA ALA A 179 7.39 9.25 -0.70
C ALA A 179 8.36 8.25 -1.35
N ALA A 180 9.38 8.79 -2.04
CA ALA A 180 10.50 7.99 -2.54
C ALA A 180 11.46 7.61 -1.41
N LEU A 181 10.95 6.97 -0.36
CA LEU A 181 11.66 6.52 0.83
C LEU A 181 11.62 4.98 0.92
N MET A 182 12.59 4.39 1.61
CA MET A 182 12.62 2.95 1.94
C MET A 182 12.28 2.78 3.42
N GLU A 183 10.99 2.90 3.78
CA GLU A 183 10.56 2.88 5.17
C GLU A 183 10.89 1.58 5.89
N LYS A 184 10.74 0.42 5.24
CA LYS A 184 10.93 -0.88 5.90
C LYS A 184 12.39 -1.12 6.32
N PRO A 185 13.41 -0.91 5.45
CA PRO A 185 14.81 -0.96 5.86
C PRO A 185 15.18 0.07 6.94
N LEU A 186 14.63 1.28 6.86
CA LEU A 186 14.89 2.32 7.87
C LEU A 186 14.26 1.97 9.22
N ALA A 187 13.03 1.45 9.24
CA ALA A 187 12.36 0.99 10.46
C ALA A 187 13.12 -0.17 11.10
N ALA A 188 13.67 -1.09 10.30
CA ALA A 188 14.53 -2.16 10.80
C ALA A 188 15.82 -1.61 11.43
N SER A 189 16.46 -0.67 10.74
CA SER A 189 17.67 0.01 11.24
C SER A 189 17.43 0.85 12.49
N ALA A 190 16.21 1.34 12.67
CA ALA A 190 15.74 2.10 13.82
C ALA A 190 15.30 1.21 15.01
N GLY A 191 15.42 -0.12 14.90
CA GLY A 191 15.06 -1.04 15.99
C GLY A 191 13.55 -1.29 16.17
N ILE A 192 12.69 -0.85 15.24
CA ILE A 192 11.23 -1.12 15.31
C ILE A 192 10.95 -2.63 15.12
N GLY A 193 11.82 -3.31 14.38
CA GLY A 193 11.68 -4.72 14.03
C GLY A 193 12.74 -5.15 13.00
N TRP A 194 12.45 -6.20 12.24
CA TRP A 194 13.31 -6.68 11.15
C TRP A 194 12.48 -6.87 9.88
N GLN A 195 13.12 -6.88 8.71
CA GLN A 195 12.43 -7.20 7.47
C GLN A 195 12.30 -8.73 7.36
N GLY A 196 11.08 -9.27 7.40
CA GLY A 196 10.84 -10.70 7.28
C GLY A 196 11.11 -11.23 5.87
N LYS A 197 11.18 -12.56 5.70
CA LYS A 197 11.36 -13.22 4.39
C LYS A 197 10.30 -12.85 3.37
N HIS A 198 9.10 -12.44 3.83
CA HIS A 198 8.02 -11.90 3.00
C HIS A 198 8.17 -10.40 2.66
N THR A 199 9.35 -9.82 2.89
CA THR A 199 9.74 -8.43 2.58
C THR A 199 9.00 -7.29 3.31
N ASN A 200 8.14 -7.60 4.28
CA ASN A 200 7.50 -6.61 5.15
C ASN A 200 8.21 -6.55 6.51
N LEU A 201 8.04 -5.43 7.22
CA LEU A 201 8.56 -5.29 8.58
C LEU A 201 7.79 -6.22 9.52
N VAL A 202 8.51 -6.89 10.43
CA VAL A 202 7.99 -7.70 11.51
C VAL A 202 8.53 -7.14 12.82
N SER A 203 7.67 -6.95 13.80
CA SER A 203 8.01 -6.48 15.13
C SER A 203 7.69 -7.54 16.17
N ARG A 204 8.47 -7.56 17.27
CA ARG A 204 8.22 -8.49 18.39
C ARG A 204 6.85 -8.25 19.06
N GLN A 205 6.42 -6.99 19.16
CA GLN A 205 5.21 -6.60 19.90
C GLN A 205 3.96 -6.51 19.01
N PHE A 206 4.13 -6.25 17.72
CA PHE A 206 3.01 -5.95 16.80
C PHE A 206 2.94 -6.93 15.62
N GLY A 207 3.83 -7.92 15.57
CA GLY A 207 3.96 -8.81 14.42
C GLY A 207 4.19 -8.02 13.14
N SER A 208 3.50 -8.40 12.07
CA SER A 208 3.61 -7.72 10.77
C SER A 208 2.59 -6.58 10.56
N TRP A 209 1.85 -6.17 11.60
CA TRP A 209 0.70 -5.27 11.49
C TRP A 209 1.00 -3.82 11.85
N LEU A 210 2.03 -3.25 11.24
CA LEU A 210 2.42 -1.85 11.42
C LEU A 210 2.30 -1.04 10.12
N PHE A 211 1.57 0.05 10.17
CA PHE A 211 1.78 1.14 9.22
C PHE A 211 3.03 1.91 9.62
N LEU A 212 3.83 2.32 8.65
CA LEU A 212 5.07 3.05 8.87
C LEU A 212 4.92 4.52 8.49
N GLY A 213 5.47 5.39 9.34
CA GLY A 213 5.68 6.80 9.05
C GLY A 213 7.13 7.17 9.36
N ALA A 214 7.62 8.23 8.73
CA ALA A 214 8.94 8.76 8.99
C ALA A 214 8.92 10.28 9.19
N ILE A 215 9.78 10.76 10.09
CA ILE A 215 10.11 12.18 10.25
C ILE A 215 11.62 12.30 10.07
N PHE A 216 12.04 12.99 9.02
CA PHE A 216 13.42 13.45 8.92
C PHE A 216 13.57 14.72 9.74
N THR A 217 14.70 14.89 10.41
CA THR A 217 15.02 16.12 11.13
C THR A 217 16.49 16.53 10.95
N THR A 218 16.75 17.84 11.05
CA THR A 218 18.11 18.39 11.17
C THR A 218 18.67 18.26 12.58
N LEU A 219 17.88 17.78 13.55
CA LEU A 219 18.37 17.50 14.89
C LEU A 219 19.26 16.25 14.90
N ASP A 220 20.30 16.28 15.71
CA ASP A 220 21.16 15.13 15.98
C ASP A 220 20.62 14.37 17.19
N LEU A 221 19.86 13.31 16.93
CA LEU A 221 19.25 12.48 17.95
C LEU A 221 20.02 11.16 18.08
N PRO A 222 20.18 10.63 19.30
CA PRO A 222 20.87 9.38 19.51
C PRO A 222 20.12 8.22 18.82
N PRO A 223 20.74 7.48 17.90
CA PRO A 223 20.10 6.39 17.18
C PRO A 223 19.80 5.22 18.11
N ASP A 224 18.83 4.39 17.72
CA ASP A 224 18.56 3.09 18.31
C ASP A 224 19.41 2.01 17.66
N ALA A 225 19.62 0.91 18.38
CA ALA A 225 20.25 -0.27 17.80
C ALA A 225 19.25 -1.00 16.87
N PRO A 226 19.70 -1.49 15.71
CA PRO A 226 18.86 -2.30 14.85
C PRO A 226 18.44 -3.59 15.56
N GLU A 227 17.23 -4.08 15.28
CA GLU A 227 16.79 -5.38 15.79
C GLU A 227 17.34 -6.50 14.90
N SER A 228 17.57 -7.66 15.52
CA SER A 228 18.04 -8.87 14.86
C SER A 228 16.93 -9.56 14.05
N ASP A 229 17.31 -10.31 13.01
CA ASP A 229 16.35 -11.10 12.23
C ASP A 229 15.95 -12.37 13.00
N HIS A 230 14.64 -12.57 13.17
CA HIS A 230 14.07 -13.71 13.88
C HIS A 230 13.32 -14.72 13.00
N CYS A 231 13.56 -14.71 11.68
CA CYS A 231 12.94 -15.67 10.77
C CYS A 231 13.55 -17.08 10.89
N GLY A 232 14.86 -17.18 11.17
CA GLY A 232 15.57 -18.45 11.24
C GLY A 232 15.34 -19.32 10.00
N THR A 233 15.02 -20.61 10.21
CA THR A 233 14.72 -21.56 9.13
C THR A 233 13.26 -21.50 8.64
N CYS A 234 12.38 -20.72 9.27
CA CYS A 234 10.96 -20.65 8.90
C CYS A 234 10.75 -20.23 7.44
N GLN A 235 9.84 -20.90 6.72
CA GLN A 235 9.45 -20.59 5.34
C GLN A 235 7.94 -20.41 5.15
N ALA A 236 7.15 -20.37 6.23
CA ALA A 236 5.68 -20.37 6.17
C ALA A 236 5.08 -19.32 5.21
N CYS A 237 5.66 -18.12 5.14
CA CYS A 237 5.19 -17.05 4.27
C CYS A 237 5.50 -17.26 2.77
N LEU A 238 6.55 -18.02 2.46
CA LEU A 238 6.87 -18.46 1.11
C LEU A 238 5.92 -19.60 0.72
N ASP A 239 5.76 -20.59 1.60
CA ASP A 239 4.94 -21.78 1.38
C ASP A 239 3.46 -21.45 1.16
N VAL A 240 2.91 -20.48 1.91
CA VAL A 240 1.50 -20.09 1.76
C VAL A 240 1.23 -19.27 0.50
N CYS A 241 2.26 -18.67 -0.12
CA CYS A 241 2.07 -17.68 -1.17
C CYS A 241 1.39 -18.32 -2.41
N PRO A 242 0.13 -17.98 -2.73
CA PRO A 242 -0.64 -18.76 -3.71
C PRO A 242 -0.07 -18.73 -5.13
N THR A 243 0.73 -17.72 -5.44
CA THR A 243 1.33 -17.48 -6.76
C THR A 243 2.84 -17.67 -6.77
N ALA A 244 3.42 -18.16 -5.66
CA ALA A 244 4.87 -18.24 -5.47
C ALA A 244 5.57 -16.92 -5.85
N ALA A 245 5.11 -15.81 -5.28
CA ALA A 245 5.65 -14.48 -5.57
C ALA A 245 7.01 -14.21 -4.94
N PHE A 246 7.50 -15.12 -4.09
CA PHE A 246 8.82 -15.03 -3.46
C PHE A 246 9.79 -16.01 -4.12
N PRO A 247 10.57 -15.58 -5.14
CA PRO A 247 11.55 -16.46 -5.78
C PRO A 247 12.65 -16.95 -4.83
N ALA A 248 12.90 -16.21 -3.76
CA ALA A 248 13.79 -16.58 -2.67
C ALA A 248 13.41 -15.80 -1.40
N PRO A 249 13.87 -16.22 -0.20
CA PRO A 249 13.74 -15.42 1.02
C PRO A 249 14.18 -13.97 0.79
N TYR A 250 13.38 -13.01 1.29
CA TYR A 250 13.64 -11.57 1.19
C TYR A 250 13.59 -10.99 -0.24
N ARG A 251 13.18 -11.78 -1.24
CA ARG A 251 13.00 -11.34 -2.62
C ARG A 251 11.55 -11.52 -3.04
N LEU A 252 10.98 -10.49 -3.64
CA LEU A 252 9.61 -10.48 -4.15
C LEU A 252 9.65 -10.23 -5.66
N ASP A 253 8.87 -10.98 -6.43
CA ASP A 253 8.45 -10.60 -7.78
C ASP A 253 7.04 -10.00 -7.69
N ALA A 254 6.93 -8.68 -7.81
CA ALA A 254 5.64 -8.01 -7.67
C ALA A 254 4.65 -8.45 -8.75
N ARG A 255 5.13 -8.80 -9.95
CA ARG A 255 4.26 -9.23 -11.07
C ARG A 255 3.42 -10.47 -10.73
N ARG A 256 3.90 -11.29 -9.78
CA ARG A 256 3.22 -12.49 -9.28
C ARG A 256 2.41 -12.20 -8.01
N CYS A 257 2.72 -11.13 -7.28
CA CYS A 257 2.09 -10.82 -6.00
C CYS A 257 0.62 -10.43 -6.18
N ILE A 258 -0.30 -11.13 -5.50
CA ILE A 258 -1.74 -10.83 -5.54
C ILE A 258 -2.02 -9.37 -5.13
N SER A 259 -1.26 -8.84 -4.17
CA SER A 259 -1.41 -7.43 -3.78
C SER A 259 -1.11 -6.48 -4.94
N TYR A 260 -0.03 -6.70 -5.69
CA TYR A 260 0.26 -5.91 -6.90
C TYR A 260 -0.80 -6.13 -7.98
N LEU A 261 -1.16 -7.38 -8.26
CA LEU A 261 -2.13 -7.75 -9.31
C LEU A 261 -3.50 -7.11 -9.09
N THR A 262 -3.94 -7.01 -7.84
CA THR A 262 -5.26 -6.45 -7.50
C THR A 262 -5.27 -4.93 -7.36
N ILE A 263 -4.11 -4.30 -7.16
CA ILE A 263 -4.02 -2.87 -6.82
C ILE A 263 -3.34 -2.05 -7.92
N GLU A 264 -2.14 -2.45 -8.32
CA GLU A 264 -1.25 -1.65 -9.19
C GLU A 264 -1.38 -2.07 -10.66
N HIS A 265 -1.52 -3.37 -10.95
CA HIS A 265 -1.65 -3.89 -12.31
C HIS A 265 -2.89 -3.33 -13.01
N LYS A 266 -2.69 -2.67 -14.16
CA LYS A 266 -3.80 -1.98 -14.86
C LYS A 266 -4.57 -2.89 -15.80
N GLY A 267 -3.87 -3.78 -16.49
CA GLY A 267 -4.43 -4.62 -17.55
C GLY A 267 -5.19 -5.87 -17.06
N PRO A 268 -5.50 -6.81 -17.96
CA PRO A 268 -6.04 -8.11 -17.57
C PRO A 268 -5.01 -8.85 -16.71
N ILE A 269 -5.44 -9.44 -15.59
CA ILE A 269 -4.55 -10.27 -14.77
C ILE A 269 -4.14 -11.50 -15.59
N PRO A 270 -2.86 -11.89 -15.64
CA PRO A 270 -2.43 -13.09 -16.37
C PRO A 270 -3.20 -14.34 -15.93
N ARG A 271 -3.64 -15.17 -16.89
CA ARG A 271 -4.54 -16.31 -16.66
C ARG A 271 -4.00 -17.29 -15.62
N GLU A 272 -2.69 -17.54 -15.64
CA GLU A 272 -1.99 -18.41 -14.69
C GLU A 272 -2.18 -18.04 -13.21
N PHE A 273 -2.43 -16.76 -12.89
CA PHE A 273 -2.63 -16.31 -11.51
C PHE A 273 -4.10 -16.25 -11.10
N ARG A 274 -5.05 -16.22 -12.05
CA ARG A 274 -6.46 -15.94 -11.75
C ARG A 274 -7.06 -16.95 -10.78
N SER A 275 -6.81 -18.24 -10.97
CA SER A 275 -7.30 -19.30 -10.07
C SER A 275 -6.75 -19.16 -8.65
N ALA A 276 -5.45 -18.87 -8.52
CA ALA A 276 -4.75 -18.75 -7.23
C ALA A 276 -5.18 -17.52 -6.41
N ILE A 277 -5.73 -16.49 -7.06
CA ILE A 277 -6.26 -15.30 -6.37
C ILE A 277 -7.41 -15.65 -5.43
N GLY A 278 -8.19 -16.69 -5.73
CA GLY A 278 -9.37 -17.06 -4.96
C GLY A 278 -10.37 -15.90 -4.92
N ASN A 279 -10.84 -15.54 -3.73
CA ASN A 279 -11.76 -14.41 -3.53
C ASN A 279 -11.09 -13.10 -3.07
N ARG A 280 -9.76 -12.96 -3.23
CA ARG A 280 -9.02 -11.73 -2.87
C ARG A 280 -9.25 -10.65 -3.91
N ILE A 281 -10.04 -9.63 -3.56
CA ILE A 281 -10.46 -8.58 -4.48
C ILE A 281 -9.66 -7.28 -4.33
N PHE A 282 -8.93 -7.11 -3.23
CA PHE A 282 -8.06 -5.97 -2.99
C PHE A 282 -6.98 -6.29 -1.95
N GLY A 283 -5.72 -6.35 -2.36
CA GLY A 283 -4.61 -6.73 -1.48
C GLY A 283 -4.57 -8.22 -1.17
N CYS A 284 -3.55 -8.65 -0.40
CA CYS A 284 -3.38 -10.02 0.05
C CYS A 284 -2.63 -10.03 1.38
N ASP A 285 -3.17 -10.74 2.38
CA ASP A 285 -2.60 -10.80 3.73
C ASP A 285 -1.92 -12.14 4.04
N ASP A 286 -1.98 -13.12 3.14
CA ASP A 286 -1.56 -14.50 3.37
C ASP A 286 -0.17 -14.61 4.02
N CYS A 287 0.83 -14.00 3.38
CA CYS A 287 2.22 -14.06 3.82
C CYS A 287 2.46 -13.32 5.15
N LEU A 288 1.61 -12.34 5.46
CA LEU A 288 1.62 -11.66 6.76
C LEU A 288 0.95 -12.55 7.80
N ALA A 289 -0.29 -12.98 7.55
CA ALA A 289 -1.15 -13.67 8.49
C ALA A 289 -0.54 -14.97 9.03
N VAL A 290 0.16 -15.75 8.17
CA VAL A 290 0.82 -17.00 8.60
C VAL A 290 2.14 -16.78 9.35
N CYS A 291 2.65 -15.55 9.43
CA CYS A 291 3.89 -15.26 10.14
C CYS A 291 3.75 -15.67 11.62
N PRO A 292 4.59 -16.57 12.16
CA PRO A 292 4.46 -17.04 13.54
C PRO A 292 4.60 -15.93 14.59
N TRP A 293 5.24 -14.83 14.24
CA TRP A 293 5.39 -13.66 15.11
C TRP A 293 4.07 -12.91 15.35
N ASN A 294 3.04 -13.12 14.51
CA ASN A 294 1.72 -12.56 14.76
C ASN A 294 1.03 -13.14 15.98
N LYS A 295 1.50 -14.27 16.54
CA LYS A 295 0.98 -14.78 17.82
C LYS A 295 1.21 -13.80 18.98
N PHE A 296 2.18 -12.90 18.83
CA PHE A 296 2.47 -11.83 19.79
C PHE A 296 1.85 -10.48 19.40
N ALA A 297 1.22 -10.40 18.22
CA ALA A 297 0.65 -9.16 17.74
C ALA A 297 -0.58 -8.75 18.55
N GLN A 298 -0.73 -7.45 18.73
CA GLN A 298 -1.86 -6.84 19.39
C GLN A 298 -2.90 -6.38 18.36
N ALA A 299 -4.18 -6.36 18.75
CA ALA A 299 -5.20 -5.72 17.93
C ALA A 299 -4.97 -4.20 17.85
N GLY A 300 -5.24 -3.61 16.69
CA GLY A 300 -5.19 -2.17 16.48
C GLY A 300 -6.26 -1.44 17.30
N ARG A 301 -5.96 -0.21 17.73
CA ARG A 301 -6.83 0.61 18.59
C ARG A 301 -7.36 1.88 17.93
N GLU A 302 -6.84 2.24 16.75
CA GLU A 302 -7.27 3.44 16.02
C GLU A 302 -8.63 3.20 15.35
N SER A 303 -9.67 3.84 15.86
CA SER A 303 -11.06 3.60 15.45
C SER A 303 -11.30 3.91 13.98
N LYS A 304 -10.58 4.88 13.39
CA LYS A 304 -10.69 5.19 11.96
C LYS A 304 -10.12 4.10 11.06
N LEU A 305 -9.23 3.26 11.58
CA LEU A 305 -8.69 2.08 10.88
C LEU A 305 -9.51 0.83 11.13
N ALA A 306 -10.48 0.86 12.05
CA ALA A 306 -11.36 -0.27 12.29
C ALA A 306 -12.14 -0.63 11.01
N ALA A 307 -12.32 -1.93 10.80
CA ALA A 307 -13.00 -2.43 9.63
C ALA A 307 -14.44 -1.93 9.57
N ARG A 308 -14.83 -1.32 8.44
CA ARG A 308 -16.23 -1.03 8.16
C ARG A 308 -17.01 -2.32 7.92
N GLN A 309 -18.23 -2.39 8.42
CA GLN A 309 -19.05 -3.61 8.34
C GLN A 309 -19.25 -4.03 6.88
N GLU A 310 -19.48 -3.07 5.99
CA GLU A 310 -19.70 -3.32 4.55
C GLU A 310 -18.44 -3.86 3.85
N LEU A 311 -17.24 -3.65 4.42
CA LEU A 311 -15.97 -4.06 3.82
C LEU A 311 -15.35 -5.31 4.47
N THR A 312 -15.98 -5.86 5.51
CA THR A 312 -15.45 -7.03 6.21
C THR A 312 -15.69 -8.33 5.43
N ALA A 313 -16.88 -8.47 4.84
CA ALA A 313 -17.27 -9.65 4.07
C ALA A 313 -18.34 -9.31 3.00
N PRO A 314 -18.07 -8.34 2.09
CA PRO A 314 -19.04 -7.92 1.07
C PRO A 314 -19.40 -9.08 0.13
N ARG A 315 -20.67 -9.17 -0.27
CA ARG A 315 -21.10 -10.16 -1.28
C ARG A 315 -20.54 -9.79 -2.65
N LEU A 316 -20.02 -10.77 -3.37
CA LEU A 316 -19.47 -10.54 -4.71
C LEU A 316 -20.54 -10.00 -5.69
N ALA A 317 -21.78 -10.50 -5.58
CA ALA A 317 -22.89 -10.01 -6.39
C ALA A 317 -23.17 -8.52 -6.23
N ASP A 318 -23.13 -8.00 -4.99
CA ASP A 318 -23.35 -6.57 -4.73
C ASP A 318 -22.23 -5.72 -5.31
N LEU A 319 -20.99 -6.19 -5.17
CA LEU A 319 -19.81 -5.50 -5.68
C LEU A 319 -19.77 -5.46 -7.22
N ALA A 320 -20.23 -6.52 -7.88
CA ALA A 320 -20.30 -6.58 -9.34
C ALA A 320 -21.29 -5.55 -9.94
N ARG A 321 -22.28 -5.10 -9.15
CA ARG A 321 -23.29 -4.12 -9.56
C ARG A 321 -22.88 -2.66 -9.36
N LEU A 322 -21.68 -2.41 -8.82
CA LEU A 322 -21.19 -1.05 -8.63
C LEU A 322 -20.96 -0.37 -9.98
N ASP A 323 -21.64 0.76 -10.19
CA ASP A 323 -21.25 1.76 -11.19
C ASP A 323 -20.19 2.72 -10.60
N ASP A 324 -19.75 3.70 -11.40
CA ASP A 324 -18.73 4.67 -11.00
C ASP A 324 -19.14 5.52 -9.78
N ALA A 325 -20.41 5.90 -9.69
CA ALA A 325 -20.91 6.75 -8.61
C ALA A 325 -21.03 5.97 -7.30
N ALA A 326 -21.61 4.78 -7.34
CA ALA A 326 -21.73 3.86 -6.21
C ALA A 326 -20.36 3.42 -5.71
N PHE A 327 -19.41 3.12 -6.61
CA PHE A 327 -18.02 2.80 -6.25
C PHE A 327 -17.37 3.95 -5.47
N ARG A 328 -17.44 5.19 -6.00
CA ARG A 328 -16.85 6.37 -5.34
C ARG A 328 -17.50 6.67 -3.98
N LYS A 329 -18.80 6.42 -3.84
CA LYS A 329 -19.55 6.59 -2.59
C LYS A 329 -19.10 5.54 -1.55
N LEU A 330 -19.10 4.26 -1.91
CA LEU A 330 -18.74 3.15 -1.01
C LEU A 330 -17.28 3.28 -0.51
N PHE A 331 -16.37 3.59 -1.43
CA PHE A 331 -14.94 3.71 -1.11
C PHE A 331 -14.52 5.15 -0.78
N SER A 332 -15.45 6.04 -0.45
CA SER A 332 -15.10 7.36 0.07
C SER A 332 -14.19 7.22 1.29
N LYS A 333 -13.11 8.01 1.33
CA LYS A 333 -12.04 7.95 2.34
C LYS A 333 -11.35 6.58 2.47
N SER A 334 -11.52 5.66 1.53
CA SER A 334 -10.83 4.37 1.50
C SER A 334 -9.60 4.42 0.61
N PRO A 335 -8.52 3.68 0.93
CA PRO A 335 -7.41 3.52 0.00
C PRO A 335 -7.83 2.79 -1.29
N ILE A 336 -8.94 2.03 -1.27
CA ILE A 336 -9.47 1.29 -2.42
C ILE A 336 -9.89 2.23 -3.57
N LYS A 337 -10.31 3.46 -3.24
CA LYS A 337 -10.80 4.43 -4.22
C LYS A 337 -9.81 4.70 -5.34
N ARG A 338 -8.50 4.64 -5.07
CA ARG A 338 -7.43 4.90 -6.05
C ARG A 338 -7.35 3.86 -7.17
N THR A 339 -7.86 2.65 -6.94
CA THR A 339 -7.85 1.59 -7.95
C THR A 339 -8.83 1.89 -9.09
N GLY A 340 -9.93 2.59 -8.79
CA GLY A 340 -10.99 2.85 -9.76
C GLY A 340 -11.91 1.65 -9.97
N ARG A 341 -13.11 1.91 -10.48
CA ARG A 341 -14.21 0.94 -10.57
C ARG A 341 -13.86 -0.26 -11.44
N ASP A 342 -13.36 -0.04 -12.65
CA ASP A 342 -13.12 -1.13 -13.61
C ASP A 342 -12.10 -2.16 -13.12
N ARG A 343 -10.96 -1.72 -12.57
CA ARG A 343 -9.94 -2.62 -12.01
C ARG A 343 -10.46 -3.36 -10.79
N PHE A 344 -11.30 -2.71 -9.98
CA PHE A 344 -11.94 -3.35 -8.84
C PHE A 344 -12.96 -4.41 -9.29
N VAL A 345 -13.84 -4.08 -10.23
CA VAL A 345 -14.85 -5.02 -10.78
C VAL A 345 -14.18 -6.18 -11.53
N ARG A 346 -13.07 -5.95 -12.23
CA ARG A 346 -12.22 -7.02 -12.78
C ARG A 346 -11.81 -8.03 -11.71
N ASN A 347 -11.35 -7.56 -10.55
CA ASN A 347 -10.97 -8.45 -9.45
C ASN A 347 -12.19 -9.19 -8.88
N VAL A 348 -13.33 -8.51 -8.77
CA VAL A 348 -14.59 -9.12 -8.33
C VAL A 348 -15.04 -10.23 -9.29
N LEU A 349 -14.94 -10.02 -10.60
CA LEU A 349 -15.26 -11.04 -11.61
C LEU A 349 -14.32 -12.24 -11.54
N ILE A 350 -13.03 -12.02 -11.27
CA ILE A 350 -12.09 -13.12 -11.01
C ILE A 350 -12.51 -13.92 -9.77
N ALA A 351 -12.90 -13.23 -8.69
CA ALA A 351 -13.43 -13.88 -7.50
C ALA A 351 -14.75 -14.64 -7.77
N ILE A 352 -15.64 -14.08 -8.59
CA ILE A 352 -16.89 -14.73 -9.04
C ILE A 352 -16.57 -16.03 -9.79
N GLY A 353 -15.66 -16.00 -10.77
CA GLY A 353 -15.26 -17.23 -11.48
C GLY A 353 -14.57 -18.26 -10.57
N ASN A 354 -13.83 -17.81 -9.55
CA ASN A 354 -13.21 -18.69 -8.56
C ASN A 354 -14.19 -19.27 -7.54
N SER A 355 -15.39 -18.69 -7.41
CA SER A 355 -16.37 -19.16 -6.44
C SER A 355 -16.88 -20.56 -6.77
N GLY A 356 -16.99 -20.87 -8.07
CA GLY A 356 -17.67 -22.08 -8.57
C GLY A 356 -19.20 -22.02 -8.40
N ASP A 357 -19.75 -20.89 -7.98
CA ASP A 357 -21.18 -20.71 -7.73
C ASP A 357 -21.88 -20.22 -9.01
N ALA A 358 -22.58 -21.13 -9.69
CA ALA A 358 -23.34 -20.82 -10.90
C ALA A 358 -24.42 -19.75 -10.68
N ALA A 359 -24.89 -19.53 -9.44
CA ALA A 359 -25.84 -18.47 -9.13
C ALA A 359 -25.26 -17.05 -9.31
N LEU A 360 -23.93 -16.91 -9.42
CA LEU A 360 -23.26 -15.64 -9.73
C LEU A 360 -23.06 -15.41 -11.23
N ALA A 361 -23.31 -16.40 -12.09
CA ALA A 361 -23.20 -16.25 -13.54
C ALA A 361 -24.07 -15.10 -14.11
N PRO A 362 -25.31 -14.85 -13.65
CA PRO A 362 -26.11 -13.72 -14.13
C PRO A 362 -25.42 -12.35 -13.98
N GLU A 363 -24.63 -12.14 -12.91
CA GLU A 363 -23.88 -10.89 -12.73
C GLU A 363 -22.76 -10.74 -13.76
N ALA A 364 -22.07 -11.83 -14.08
CA ALA A 364 -21.05 -11.83 -15.11
C ALA A 364 -21.67 -11.65 -16.51
N ILE A 365 -22.82 -12.30 -16.81
CA ILE A 365 -23.55 -12.10 -18.07
C ILE A 365 -23.92 -10.63 -18.25
N ARG A 366 -24.45 -9.97 -17.21
CA ARG A 366 -24.80 -8.54 -17.26
C ARG A 366 -23.59 -7.65 -17.58
N LEU A 367 -22.41 -8.02 -17.07
CA LEU A 367 -21.17 -7.27 -17.28
C LEU A 367 -20.50 -7.55 -18.64
N LEU A 368 -21.05 -8.44 -19.47
CA LEU A 368 -20.67 -8.52 -20.89
C LEU A 368 -21.05 -7.26 -21.67
N ASP A 369 -22.01 -6.47 -21.18
CA ASP A 369 -22.44 -5.20 -21.78
C ASP A 369 -21.75 -3.97 -21.15
N ASP A 370 -20.73 -4.16 -20.32
CA ASP A 370 -20.00 -3.06 -19.67
C ASP A 370 -19.18 -2.24 -20.69
N SER A 371 -19.06 -0.94 -20.50
CA SER A 371 -18.27 -0.07 -21.40
C SER A 371 -16.77 -0.40 -21.36
N SER A 372 -16.28 -0.98 -20.28
CA SER A 372 -14.88 -1.33 -20.11
C SER A 372 -14.55 -2.72 -20.65
N ALA A 373 -13.68 -2.81 -21.66
CA ALA A 373 -13.21 -4.09 -22.19
C ALA A 373 -12.54 -4.96 -21.13
N LEU A 374 -11.87 -4.34 -20.15
CA LEU A 374 -11.27 -5.04 -19.03
C LEU A 374 -12.31 -5.79 -18.19
N VAL A 375 -13.46 -5.16 -17.95
CA VAL A 375 -14.59 -5.76 -17.22
C VAL A 375 -15.23 -6.84 -18.07
N ARG A 376 -15.54 -6.56 -19.34
CA ARG A 376 -16.12 -7.55 -20.27
C ARG A 376 -15.24 -8.80 -20.38
N GLY A 377 -13.94 -8.65 -20.58
CA GLY A 377 -13.00 -9.78 -20.67
C GLY A 377 -12.92 -10.61 -19.38
N ALA A 378 -12.90 -9.95 -18.22
CA ALA A 378 -12.96 -10.65 -16.94
C ALA A 378 -14.30 -11.39 -16.73
N ALA A 379 -15.40 -10.86 -17.26
CA ALA A 379 -16.71 -11.48 -17.21
C ALA A 379 -16.76 -12.74 -18.06
N VAL A 380 -16.21 -12.71 -19.27
CA VAL A 380 -16.05 -13.90 -20.12
C VAL A 380 -15.26 -14.99 -19.40
N TRP A 381 -14.13 -14.64 -18.79
CA TRP A 381 -13.34 -15.60 -18.02
C TRP A 381 -14.13 -16.20 -16.85
N ALA A 382 -14.89 -15.39 -16.11
CA ALA A 382 -15.73 -15.86 -15.02
C ALA A 382 -16.82 -16.83 -15.52
N LEU A 383 -17.45 -16.53 -16.66
CA LEU A 383 -18.46 -17.41 -17.25
C LEU A 383 -17.88 -18.74 -17.72
N GLY A 384 -16.68 -18.75 -18.28
CA GLY A 384 -15.97 -19.98 -18.62
C GLY A 384 -15.66 -20.88 -17.41
N ARG A 385 -15.73 -20.34 -16.18
CA ARG A 385 -15.57 -21.09 -14.93
C ARG A 385 -16.90 -21.56 -14.33
N LEU A 386 -18.01 -20.93 -14.69
CA LEU A 386 -19.31 -21.10 -14.01
C LEU A 386 -20.37 -21.79 -14.88
N LEU A 387 -20.27 -21.69 -16.21
CA LEU A 387 -21.21 -22.28 -17.14
C LEU A 387 -20.71 -23.62 -17.67
N ALA A 388 -21.63 -24.51 -18.02
CA ALA A 388 -21.30 -25.69 -18.80
C ALA A 388 -20.85 -25.30 -20.22
N ALA A 389 -20.05 -26.15 -20.87
CA ALA A 389 -19.46 -25.87 -22.19
C ALA A 389 -20.51 -25.49 -23.25
N GLU A 390 -21.64 -26.20 -23.30
CA GLU A 390 -22.74 -25.93 -24.24
C GLU A 390 -23.41 -24.57 -23.99
N GLN A 391 -23.58 -24.18 -22.72
CA GLN A 391 -24.16 -22.90 -22.34
C GLN A 391 -23.21 -21.75 -22.70
N LEU A 392 -21.91 -21.94 -22.45
CA LEU A 392 -20.87 -20.98 -22.80
C LEU A 392 -20.78 -20.79 -24.32
N ALA A 393 -20.80 -21.89 -25.09
CA ALA A 393 -20.80 -21.85 -26.55
C ALA A 393 -22.02 -21.11 -27.10
N THR A 394 -23.21 -21.42 -26.58
CA THR A 394 -24.45 -20.72 -26.95
C THR A 394 -24.36 -19.22 -26.67
N LEU A 395 -23.86 -18.84 -25.48
CA LEU A 395 -23.70 -17.44 -25.11
C LEU A 395 -22.66 -16.73 -25.98
N ALA A 396 -21.56 -17.40 -26.33
CA ALA A 396 -20.55 -16.88 -27.22
C ALA A 396 -21.13 -16.57 -28.61
N THR A 397 -21.97 -17.45 -29.18
CA THR A 397 -22.66 -17.19 -30.46
C THR A 397 -23.55 -15.95 -30.39
N GLN A 398 -24.18 -15.68 -29.25
CA GLN A 398 -25.09 -14.54 -29.07
C GLN A 398 -24.38 -13.22 -28.82
N ARG A 399 -23.24 -13.25 -28.11
CA ARG A 399 -22.61 -12.04 -27.54
C ARG A 399 -21.27 -11.68 -28.16
N ARG A 400 -20.54 -12.65 -28.73
CA ARG A 400 -19.26 -12.39 -29.39
C ARG A 400 -19.53 -11.70 -30.73
N THR A 401 -18.83 -10.60 -31.00
CA THR A 401 -18.95 -9.88 -32.26
C THR A 401 -17.61 -9.86 -33.01
N GLN A 402 -17.66 -9.67 -34.34
CA GLN A 402 -16.46 -9.48 -35.15
C GLN A 402 -15.70 -8.18 -34.82
N HIS A 403 -16.35 -7.26 -34.11
CA HIS A 403 -15.81 -5.97 -33.69
C HIS A 403 -15.41 -5.93 -32.21
N ASP A 404 -15.40 -7.09 -31.54
CA ASP A 404 -14.93 -7.17 -30.17
C ASP A 404 -13.50 -6.64 -30.07
N GLU A 405 -13.25 -5.82 -29.05
CA GLU A 405 -11.89 -5.39 -28.75
C GLU A 405 -10.99 -6.63 -28.55
N PRO A 406 -9.72 -6.59 -29.03
CA PRO A 406 -8.86 -7.78 -29.07
C PRO A 406 -8.79 -8.55 -27.75
N LEU A 407 -8.71 -7.82 -26.63
CA LEU A 407 -8.72 -8.40 -25.28
C LEU A 407 -9.95 -9.26 -25.01
N VAL A 408 -11.14 -8.83 -25.41
CA VAL A 408 -12.39 -9.57 -25.15
C VAL A 408 -12.49 -10.78 -26.07
N ALA A 409 -12.09 -10.63 -27.34
CA ALA A 409 -12.06 -11.72 -28.31
C ALA A 409 -11.10 -12.85 -27.89
N GLU A 410 -9.94 -12.49 -27.32
CA GLU A 410 -8.98 -13.44 -26.75
C GLU A 410 -9.57 -14.18 -25.54
N GLU A 411 -10.30 -13.51 -24.65
CA GLU A 411 -10.96 -14.16 -23.52
C GLU A 411 -12.03 -15.15 -23.96
N TRP A 412 -12.84 -14.81 -24.97
CA TRP A 412 -13.81 -15.75 -25.53
C TRP A 412 -13.15 -16.99 -26.10
N THR A 413 -12.08 -16.78 -26.88
CA THR A 413 -11.34 -17.89 -27.50
C THR A 413 -10.74 -18.80 -26.44
N ALA A 414 -10.08 -18.24 -25.43
CA ALA A 414 -9.50 -19.02 -24.34
C ALA A 414 -10.56 -19.74 -23.49
N ALA A 415 -11.70 -19.11 -23.21
CA ALA A 415 -12.76 -19.71 -22.40
C ALA A 415 -13.41 -20.90 -23.14
N LEU A 416 -13.66 -20.78 -24.44
CA LEU A 416 -14.20 -21.87 -25.26
C LEU A 416 -13.20 -23.02 -25.40
N GLN A 417 -11.91 -22.72 -25.58
CA GLN A 417 -10.86 -23.74 -25.64
C GLN A 417 -10.69 -24.51 -24.33
N ALA A 418 -10.86 -23.85 -23.18
CA ALA A 418 -10.76 -24.51 -21.87
C ALA A 418 -12.01 -25.34 -21.52
N ALA A 419 -13.13 -25.11 -22.20
CA ALA A 419 -14.40 -25.81 -21.98
C ALA A 419 -14.63 -26.99 -22.94
N ALA A 420 -13.94 -26.99 -24.09
CA ALA A 420 -13.87 -28.11 -25.03
C ALA A 420 -12.94 -29.20 -24.49
#